data_AF-A0A7Y4SYI7-F1
#
_entry.id   AF-A0A7Y4SYI7-F1
#
_cell.length_a   1.000
_cell.length_b   1.000
_cell.length_c   1.000
_cell.angle_alpha   90.00
_cell.angle_beta   90.00
_cell.angle_gamma   90.00
#
_symmetry.space_group_name_H-M   'P 1'
#
loop_
_entity.id
_entity.type
_entity.pdbx_description
1 polymer ?
#
loop_
_entity_poly.entity_id
_entity_poly.type
_entity_poly.pdbx_seq_one_letter_code
_entity_poly.pdbx_strand_id
1 'polypeptide(L)'
;MIRTETDYIRDWFYDNLDAPDLATLERFWFKAEAREHIERAQRLAKLARQAGIPIVERRTRRVPGKVRWQGDHQVAVFTYRDTPQPRR
;
A
#
# COMPACT_ATOMS: atom_id res chain seq x y z
N MET A 1 -24.10 11.04 10.06
CA MET A 1 -23.28 10.84 8.84
C MET A 1 -23.09 9.33 8.69
N ILE A 2 -23.48 8.71 7.57
CA ILE A 2 -23.37 7.26 7.37
C ILE A 2 -21.90 6.95 7.02
N ARG A 3 -21.24 6.10 7.81
CA ARG A 3 -19.87 5.64 7.50
C ARG A 3 -19.86 4.84 6.21
N THR A 4 -18.94 5.18 5.30
CA THR A 4 -18.76 4.47 4.04
C THR A 4 -17.85 3.25 4.21
N GLU A 5 -17.90 2.30 3.29
CA GLU A 5 -16.97 1.16 3.28
C GLU A 5 -15.50 1.62 3.25
N THR A 6 -15.22 2.72 2.54
CA THR A 6 -13.91 3.36 2.50
C THR A 6 -13.46 3.84 3.88
N ASP A 7 -14.36 4.42 4.69
CA ASP A 7 -14.04 4.84 6.06
C ASP A 7 -13.68 3.65 6.94
N TYR A 8 -14.42 2.54 6.84
CA TYR A 8 -14.11 1.33 7.60
C TYR A 8 -12.75 0.74 7.22
N ILE A 9 -12.41 0.69 5.93
CA ILE A 9 -11.11 0.18 5.48
C ILE A 9 -9.97 1.11 5.93
N ARG A 10 -10.17 2.44 5.86
CA ARG A 10 -9.20 3.43 6.34
C ARG A 10 -8.91 3.24 7.82
N ASP A 11 -9.97 3.18 8.64
CA ASP A 11 -9.83 3.09 10.09
C ASP A 11 -9.15 1.75 10.47
N TRP A 12 -9.51 0.66 9.79
CA TRP A 12 -8.81 -0.61 9.97
C TRP A 12 -7.31 -0.52 9.65
N PHE A 13 -6.91 0.14 8.56
CA PHE A 13 -5.48 0.33 8.26
C PHE A 13 -4.78 1.18 9.31
N TYR A 14 -5.44 2.21 9.85
CA TYR A 14 -4.89 3.03 10.91
C TYR A 14 -4.54 2.20 12.15
N ASP A 15 -5.39 1.23 12.49
CA ASP A 15 -5.21 0.38 13.67
C ASP A 15 -4.29 -0.83 13.44
N ASN A 16 -4.12 -1.28 12.19
CA ASN A 16 -3.49 -2.57 11.87
C ASN A 16 -2.26 -2.49 10.97
N LEU A 17 -1.84 -1.29 10.55
CA LEU A 17 -0.68 -1.11 9.67
C LEU A 17 0.45 -0.40 10.39
N ASP A 18 1.54 -1.12 10.65
CA ASP A 18 2.75 -0.54 11.21
C ASP A 18 3.31 0.50 10.26
N ALA A 19 3.64 1.71 10.74
CA ALA A 19 4.27 2.74 9.93
C ALA A 19 5.47 3.34 10.68
N PRO A 20 6.54 3.75 9.98
CA PRO A 20 7.62 4.51 10.61
C PRO A 20 7.12 5.88 11.07
N ASP A 21 7.66 6.38 12.19
CA ASP A 21 7.30 7.70 12.75
C ASP A 21 7.55 8.86 11.76
N LEU A 22 8.49 8.68 10.83
CA LEU A 22 8.83 9.63 9.79
C LEU A 22 8.91 8.92 8.43
N ALA A 23 7.95 9.19 7.54
CA ALA A 23 8.00 8.79 6.14
C ALA A 23 8.52 9.98 5.31
N THR A 24 9.59 9.80 4.54
CA THR A 24 10.21 10.90 3.79
C THR A 24 9.87 10.80 2.30
N LEU A 25 10.32 9.74 1.63
CA LEU A 25 10.20 9.55 0.17
C LEU A 25 10.04 8.07 -0.22
N GLU A 26 9.90 7.19 0.77
CA GLU A 26 9.82 5.75 0.58
C GLU A 26 8.50 5.33 -0.07
N ARG A 27 8.54 4.25 -0.86
CA ARG A 27 7.33 3.53 -1.27
C ARG A 27 7.11 2.34 -0.36
N PHE A 28 5.87 2.16 0.07
CA PHE A 28 5.46 1.05 0.90
C PHE A 28 4.96 -0.11 0.04
N TRP A 29 5.35 -1.33 0.41
CA TRP A 29 4.94 -2.57 -0.23
C TRP A 29 4.48 -3.54 0.84
N PHE A 30 3.31 -4.15 0.65
CA PHE A 30 2.88 -5.27 1.49
C PHE A 30 3.80 -6.48 1.25
N LYS A 31 4.11 -7.18 2.35
CA LYS A 31 4.72 -8.51 2.24
C LYS A 31 3.67 -9.52 1.81
N ALA A 32 4.09 -10.62 1.19
CA ALA A 32 3.16 -11.62 0.62
C ALA A 32 2.32 -12.33 1.70
N GLU A 33 2.85 -12.43 2.91
CA GLU A 33 2.21 -12.99 4.09
C GLU A 33 1.14 -12.09 4.70
N ALA A 34 1.11 -10.78 4.40
CA ALA A 34 0.14 -9.81 4.89
C ALA A 34 -1.21 -9.90 4.14
N ARG A 35 -1.82 -11.09 4.13
CA ARG A 35 -2.98 -11.43 3.29
C ARG A 35 -4.18 -10.52 3.55
N GLU A 36 -4.54 -10.29 4.81
CA GLU A 36 -5.69 -9.45 5.15
C GLU A 36 -5.48 -7.99 4.70
N HIS A 37 -4.28 -7.45 4.91
CA HIS A 37 -3.91 -6.10 4.45
C HIS A 37 -4.02 -5.99 2.93
N ILE A 38 -3.52 -6.99 2.19
CA ILE A 38 -3.61 -7.03 0.73
C ILE A 38 -5.06 -7.10 0.26
N GLU A 39 -5.88 -7.96 0.85
CA GLU A 39 -7.30 -8.10 0.51
C GLU A 39 -8.07 -6.79 0.72
N ARG A 40 -7.82 -6.10 1.84
CA ARG A 40 -8.42 -4.78 2.12
C ARG A 40 -7.93 -3.70 1.17
N ALA A 41 -6.64 -3.68 0.84
CA ALA A 41 -6.10 -2.75 -0.15
C ALA A 41 -6.70 -2.98 -1.55
N GLN A 42 -6.89 -4.24 -1.94
CA GLN A 42 -7.56 -4.60 -3.19
C GLN A 42 -9.03 -4.18 -3.19
N ARG A 43 -9.71 -4.32 -2.05
CA ARG A 43 -11.09 -3.86 -1.89
C ARG A 43 -11.19 -2.33 -2.03
N LEU A 44 -10.30 -1.59 -1.37
CA LEU A 44 -10.20 -0.13 -1.51
C LEU A 44 -9.90 0.27 -2.95
N ALA A 45 -8.97 -0.42 -3.62
CA ALA A 45 -8.65 -0.17 -5.03
C ALA A 45 -9.87 -0.40 -5.95
N LYS A 46 -10.71 -1.40 -5.65
CA LYS A 46 -11.96 -1.63 -6.38
C LYS A 46 -12.94 -0.46 -6.19
N LEU A 47 -13.14 0.00 -4.96
CA LEU A 47 -14.01 1.15 -4.66
C LEU A 47 -13.51 2.43 -5.36
N ALA A 48 -12.20 2.68 -5.32
CA ALA A 48 -11.58 3.82 -6.00
C ALA A 48 -11.82 3.79 -7.53
N ARG A 49 -11.64 2.61 -8.16
CA ARG A 49 -11.92 2.44 -9.60
C ARG A 49 -13.40 2.68 -9.94
N GLN A 50 -14.32 2.22 -9.08
CA GLN A 50 -15.75 2.47 -9.26
C GLN A 50 -16.09 3.97 -9.15
N ALA A 51 -15.32 4.73 -8.38
CA ALA A 51 -15.41 6.19 -8.30
C ALA A 51 -14.67 6.92 -9.44
N GLY A 52 -14.14 6.20 -10.44
CA GLY A 52 -13.40 6.78 -11.57
C GLY A 52 -11.94 7.11 -11.28
N ILE A 53 -11.39 6.70 -10.13
CA ILE A 53 -9.99 6.92 -9.77
C ILE A 53 -9.16 5.72 -10.26
N PRO A 54 -8.23 5.90 -11.21
CA PRO A 54 -7.45 4.79 -11.75
C PRO A 54 -6.41 4.31 -10.74
N ILE A 55 -6.54 3.06 -10.30
CA ILE A 55 -5.56 2.39 -9.43
C ILE A 55 -4.92 1.21 -10.16
N VAL A 56 -3.58 1.16 -10.15
CA VAL A 56 -2.79 0.06 -10.72
C VAL A 56 -2.19 -0.77 -9.59
N GLU A 57 -2.47 -2.07 -9.59
CA GLU A 57 -1.83 -3.02 -8.67
C GLU A 57 -0.49 -3.48 -9.23
N ARG A 58 0.54 -3.55 -8.38
CA ARG A 58 1.88 -4.00 -8.74
C ARG A 58 2.33 -5.09 -7.81
N ARG A 59 2.87 -6.16 -8.38
CA ARG A 59 3.41 -7.31 -7.65
C ARG A 59 4.84 -7.57 -8.11
N THR A 60 5.70 -7.95 -7.18
CA THR A 60 7.10 -8.30 -7.47
C THR A 60 7.51 -9.50 -6.62
N ARG A 61 8.37 -10.36 -7.18
CA ARG A 61 8.98 -11.48 -6.44
C ARG A 61 10.23 -11.05 -5.64
N ARG A 62 10.78 -9.86 -5.95
CA ARG A 62 11.98 -9.31 -5.30
C ARG A 62 11.64 -7.97 -4.67
N VAL A 63 12.32 -7.62 -3.57
CA VAL A 63 12.18 -6.31 -2.96
C VAL A 63 12.53 -5.22 -4.00
N PRO A 64 11.62 -4.26 -4.28
CA PRO A 64 11.73 -3.38 -5.46
C PRO A 64 12.62 -2.15 -5.22
N GLY A 65 13.57 -2.25 -4.29
CA GLY A 65 14.35 -1.10 -3.84
C GLY A 65 15.31 -1.46 -2.71
N LYS A 66 16.02 -0.46 -2.22
CA LYS A 66 16.78 -0.56 -0.98
C LYS A 66 15.82 -0.40 0.21
N VAL A 67 15.72 -1.42 1.06
CA VAL A 67 14.92 -1.38 2.29
C VAL A 67 15.44 -0.29 3.21
N ARG A 68 14.52 0.54 3.71
CA ARG A 68 14.78 1.58 4.72
C ARG A 68 14.12 1.29 6.04
N TRP A 69 12.96 0.66 5.97
CA TRP A 69 12.24 0.23 7.13
C TRP A 69 11.44 -1.03 6.79
N GLN A 70 11.24 -1.86 7.79
CA GLN A 70 10.53 -3.11 7.69
C GLN A 70 9.72 -3.30 8.97
N GLY A 71 8.39 -3.32 8.84
CA GLY A 71 7.48 -3.74 9.89
C GLY A 71 7.05 -5.19 9.68
N ASP A 72 5.99 -5.61 10.35
CA ASP A 72 5.51 -6.98 10.25
C ASP A 72 4.81 -7.22 8.91
N HIS A 73 4.04 -6.25 8.45
CA HIS A 73 3.16 -6.40 7.29
C HIS A 73 3.65 -5.70 6.02
N GLN A 74 4.56 -4.72 6.15
CA GLN A 74 5.02 -3.94 5.01
C GLN A 74 6.51 -3.58 5.08
N VAL A 75 7.07 -3.25 3.92
CA VAL A 75 8.44 -2.76 3.76
C VAL A 75 8.42 -1.40 3.09
N ALA A 76 9.20 -0.47 3.61
CA ALA A 76 9.44 0.84 3.00
C ALA A 76 10.76 0.79 2.23
N VAL A 77 10.72 1.15 0.94
CA VAL A 77 11.89 1.11 0.07
C VAL A 77 12.10 2.42 -0.66
N PHE A 78 13.36 2.77 -0.89
CA PHE A 78 13.69 3.65 -2.01
C PHE A 78 13.72 2.81 -3.27
N THR A 79 12.74 3.02 -4.15
CA THR A 79 12.66 2.32 -5.42
C THR A 79 13.88 2.66 -6.28
N TYR A 80 14.51 1.65 -6.88
CA TYR A 80 15.58 1.87 -7.86
C TYR A 80 15.02 2.66 -9.05
N ARG A 81 15.86 3.46 -9.74
CA ARG A 81 15.46 4.29 -10.90
C ARG A 81 14.71 3.49 -11.98
N ASP A 82 15.00 2.20 -12.11
CA ASP A 82 14.42 1.29 -13.10
C ASP A 82 13.10 0.64 -12.66
N THR A 83 12.61 0.95 -11.45
CA THR A 83 11.28 0.53 -11.03
C THR A 83 10.27 1.30 -11.87
N PRO A 84 9.34 0.63 -12.59
CA PRO A 84 8.52 1.31 -13.58
C PRO A 84 7.83 2.53 -12.96
N GLN A 85 8.15 3.74 -13.39
CA GLN A 85 7.48 4.91 -12.87
C GLN A 85 6.02 4.93 -13.36
N PRO A 86 5.04 5.37 -12.56
CA PRO A 86 3.74 5.70 -13.12
C PRO A 86 3.97 6.74 -14.22
N ARG A 87 3.47 6.49 -15.43
CA ARG A 87 3.41 7.53 -16.45
C ARG A 87 2.50 8.62 -15.88
N ARG A 88 3.06 9.83 -15.73
CA ARG A 88 2.30 11.04 -15.42
C ARG A 88 1.37 11.38 -16.57
#